data_AF-A0A9J6E779-F1
#
_entry.id   AF-A0A9J6E779-F1
#
_cell.length_a   1.000
_cell.length_b   1.000
_cell.length_c   1.000
_cell.angle_alpha   90.00
_cell.angle_beta   90.00
_cell.angle_gamma   90.00
#
_symmetry.space_group_name_H-M   'P 1'
#
loop_
_entity.id
_entity.type
_entity.pdbx_description
1 polymer ?
#
loop_
_entity_poly.entity_id
_entity_poly.type
_entity_poly.pdbx_seq_one_letter_code
_entity_poly.pdbx_strand_id
1 'polypeptide(L)'
;MICKPRPHGDTLGARSTCPFTVTEDNDFRRVPAIIYHFNCDCPSSRCSDDESYRCVQVRKPLQVLLAVFNTKKTLFQKKVIQYNASCVCAVPVSRKPFLLHRLGAESLDKNSDQKVPQLDEGVIKIHANESVEQF
;
A
#
# COMPACT_ATOMS: atom_id res chain seq x y z
N MET A 1 -10.12 22.81 -2.21
CA MET A 1 -10.98 22.40 -3.35
C MET A 1 -11.52 21.00 -3.06
N ILE A 2 -12.83 20.76 -3.25
CA ILE A 2 -13.46 19.45 -2.99
C ILE A 2 -13.35 18.62 -4.27
N CYS A 3 -12.89 17.37 -4.15
CA CYS A 3 -12.90 16.46 -5.27
C CYS A 3 -14.24 15.74 -5.33
N LYS A 4 -14.93 15.81 -6.47
CA LYS A 4 -16.26 15.22 -6.62
C LYS A 4 -16.25 14.14 -7.71
N PRO A 5 -16.89 12.99 -7.45
CA PRO A 5 -17.20 12.02 -8.48
C PRO A 5 -18.00 12.65 -9.61
N ARG A 6 -17.84 12.12 -10.82
CA ARG A 6 -18.70 12.41 -11.98
C ARG A 6 -19.72 11.27 -12.10
N PRO A 7 -20.98 11.43 -11.65
CA PRO A 7 -21.93 10.31 -11.57
C PRO A 7 -22.20 9.61 -12.91
N HIS A 8 -22.11 10.37 -14.00
CA HIS A 8 -22.29 9.90 -15.38
C HIS A 8 -20.96 9.66 -16.11
N GLY A 9 -19.84 9.55 -15.39
CA GLY A 9 -18.56 9.24 -16.01
C GLY A 9 -18.53 7.80 -16.55
N ASP A 10 -17.92 7.64 -17.72
CA ASP A 10 -17.89 6.36 -18.45
C ASP A 10 -17.05 5.27 -17.76
N THR A 11 -16.16 5.68 -16.84
CA THR A 11 -15.25 4.77 -16.14
C THR A 11 -15.58 4.67 -14.65
N LEU A 12 -15.20 3.54 -14.03
CA LEU A 12 -15.27 3.40 -12.58
C LEU A 12 -14.41 4.46 -11.88
N GLY A 13 -13.25 4.79 -12.46
CA GLY A 13 -12.38 5.85 -11.97
C GLY A 13 -13.09 7.20 -11.89
N ALA A 14 -13.80 7.61 -12.93
CA ALA A 14 -14.53 8.89 -12.93
C ALA A 14 -15.67 8.95 -11.89
N ARG A 15 -16.30 7.80 -11.59
CA ARG A 15 -17.41 7.68 -10.63
C ARG A 15 -16.98 7.40 -9.19
N SER A 16 -15.69 7.19 -8.96
CA SER A 16 -15.17 6.87 -7.63
C SER A 16 -15.14 8.09 -6.71
N THR A 17 -15.32 7.89 -5.40
CA THR A 17 -15.20 8.95 -4.36
C THR A 17 -13.86 9.68 -4.44
N CYS A 18 -12.80 8.95 -4.78
CA CYS A 18 -11.52 9.51 -5.19
C CYS A 18 -11.30 9.17 -6.66
N PRO A 19 -11.65 10.09 -7.58
CA PRO A 19 -11.45 9.90 -8.99
C PRO A 19 -9.99 9.61 -9.35
N PHE A 20 -9.83 8.71 -10.32
CA PHE A 20 -8.52 8.31 -10.82
C PHE A 20 -8.54 8.01 -12.31
N THR A 21 -7.37 8.11 -12.90
CA THR A 21 -7.05 7.70 -14.26
C THR A 21 -6.13 6.50 -14.24
N VAL A 22 -6.27 5.61 -15.22
CA VAL A 22 -5.39 4.43 -15.36
C VAL A 22 -4.41 4.70 -16.49
N THR A 23 -3.13 4.51 -16.22
CA THR A 23 -2.06 4.56 -17.21
C THR A 23 -1.36 3.22 -17.28
N GLU A 24 -0.89 2.85 -18.46
CA GLU A 24 -0.15 1.61 -18.70
C GLU A 24 1.36 1.86 -18.69
N ASP A 25 2.11 1.12 -17.86
CA ASP A 25 3.57 1.00 -17.96
C ASP A 25 3.89 -0.32 -18.67
N ASN A 26 4.36 -0.21 -19.91
CA ASN A 26 4.72 -1.35 -20.74
C ASN A 26 6.24 -1.44 -20.94
N ASP A 27 6.84 -2.52 -20.44
CA ASP A 27 8.25 -2.86 -20.65
C ASP A 27 8.34 -4.33 -21.12
N PHE A 28 8.63 -4.52 -22.41
CA PHE A 28 8.77 -5.85 -23.03
C PHE A 28 9.90 -6.69 -22.42
N ARG A 29 10.81 -6.07 -21.67
CA ARG A 29 11.90 -6.77 -20.98
C ARG A 29 11.49 -7.20 -19.58
N ARG A 30 10.29 -6.88 -19.11
CA ARG A 30 9.83 -7.13 -17.76
C ARG A 30 8.72 -8.19 -17.76
N VAL A 31 8.66 -8.98 -16.69
CA VAL A 31 7.53 -9.86 -16.39
C VAL A 31 6.92 -9.43 -15.05
N PRO A 32 5.63 -9.02 -15.01
CA PRO A 32 4.76 -8.79 -16.19
C PRO A 32 5.23 -7.60 -17.03
N ALA A 33 4.98 -7.65 -18.35
CA ALA A 33 5.36 -6.57 -19.28
C ALA A 33 4.52 -5.32 -19.02
N ILE A 34 3.23 -5.52 -18.81
CA ILE A 34 2.25 -4.48 -18.55
C ILE A 34 1.98 -4.36 -17.06
N ILE A 35 2.07 -3.14 -16.54
CA ILE A 35 1.69 -2.78 -15.17
C ILE A 35 0.76 -1.57 -15.25
N TYR A 36 -0.42 -1.70 -14.66
CA TYR A 36 -1.37 -0.59 -14.59
C TYR A 36 -1.08 0.30 -13.37
N HIS A 37 -1.02 1.60 -13.61
CA HIS A 37 -0.86 2.63 -12.61
C HIS A 37 -2.17 3.41 -12.47
N PHE A 38 -2.71 3.46 -11.26
CA PHE A 38 -3.93 4.18 -10.92
C PHE A 38 -3.54 5.54 -10.37
N ASN A 39 -3.66 6.63 -11.12
CA ASN A 39 -3.24 7.96 -10.68
C ASN A 39 -4.44 8.75 -10.15
N CYS A 40 -4.35 9.25 -8.92
CA CYS A 40 -5.45 10.02 -8.35
C CYS A 40 -5.52 11.39 -9.02
N ASP A 41 -6.71 11.78 -9.48
CA ASP A 41 -6.91 13.05 -10.18
C ASP A 41 -6.82 14.24 -9.21
N CYS A 42 -7.02 13.99 -7.92
CA CYS A 42 -7.13 15.00 -6.87
C CYS A 42 -6.48 14.55 -5.55
N PRO A 43 -5.15 14.34 -5.52
CA PRO A 43 -4.46 13.92 -4.32
C PRO A 43 -4.64 14.95 -3.20
N SER A 44 -4.79 14.47 -1.97
CA SER A 44 -4.95 15.30 -0.76
C SER A 44 -6.20 16.20 -0.75
N SER A 45 -7.15 15.98 -1.66
CA SER A 45 -8.43 16.69 -1.67
C SER A 45 -9.43 16.02 -0.73
N ARG A 46 -10.38 16.80 -0.21
CA ARG A 46 -11.48 16.26 0.61
C ARG A 46 -12.37 15.35 -0.23
N CYS A 47 -12.75 14.21 0.34
CA CYS A 47 -13.54 13.16 -0.33
C CYS A 47 -14.76 12.69 0.50
N SER A 48 -15.00 13.33 1.63
CA SER A 48 -16.18 13.15 2.48
C SER A 48 -16.64 14.52 2.98
N ASP A 49 -17.88 14.62 3.46
CA ASP A 49 -18.38 15.79 4.16
C ASP A 49 -17.65 16.03 5.50
N ASP A 50 -17.08 14.96 6.07
CA ASP A 50 -16.14 15.07 7.18
C ASP A 50 -14.80 15.65 6.68
N GLU A 51 -14.38 16.75 7.30
CA GLU A 51 -13.15 17.48 6.99
C GLU A 51 -11.87 16.66 7.20
N SER A 52 -11.93 15.43 7.70
CA SER A 52 -10.76 14.59 8.00
C SER A 52 -10.36 13.69 6.83
N TYR A 53 -11.29 13.33 5.95
CA TYR A 53 -11.02 12.33 4.91
C TYR A 53 -10.38 12.97 3.68
N ARG A 54 -9.33 12.33 3.15
CA ARG A 54 -8.58 12.81 1.99
C ARG A 54 -8.37 11.70 0.97
N CYS A 55 -8.32 12.08 -0.29
CA CYS A 55 -7.87 11.17 -1.34
C CYS A 55 -6.38 10.90 -1.23
N VAL A 56 -6.01 9.63 -1.19
CA VAL A 56 -4.63 9.17 -1.03
C VAL A 56 -4.29 8.15 -2.11
N GLN A 57 -3.11 8.34 -2.69
CA GLN A 57 -2.50 7.39 -3.60
C GLN A 57 -1.91 6.22 -2.82
N VAL A 58 -2.40 5.01 -3.06
CA VAL A 58 -1.82 3.80 -2.48
C VAL A 58 -0.66 3.35 -3.36
N ARG A 59 0.55 3.38 -2.80
CA ARG A 59 1.76 2.84 -3.43
C ARG A 59 2.08 1.47 -2.86
N LYS A 60 2.42 0.52 -3.74
CA LYS A 60 2.81 -0.83 -3.35
C LYS A 60 4.10 -1.25 -4.03
N PRO A 61 4.96 -2.03 -3.33
CA PRO A 61 6.05 -2.71 -3.98
C PRO A 61 5.50 -3.86 -4.82
N LEU A 62 6.06 -4.03 -6.02
CA LEU A 62 5.83 -5.18 -6.87
C LEU A 62 7.19 -5.78 -7.25
N GLN A 63 7.33 -7.08 -7.02
CA GLN A 63 8.49 -7.82 -7.49
C GLN A 63 8.28 -8.22 -8.94
N VAL A 64 9.25 -7.90 -9.78
CA VAL A 64 9.24 -8.19 -11.21
C VAL A 64 10.52 -8.93 -11.61
N LEU A 65 10.45 -9.63 -12.74
CA LEU A 65 11.65 -10.17 -13.40
C LEU A 65 12.02 -9.26 -14.57
N LEU A 66 13.28 -8.87 -14.66
CA LEU A 66 13.81 -8.08 -15.77
C LEU A 66 14.77 -8.94 -16.59
N ALA A 67 14.49 -9.06 -17.88
CA ALA A 67 15.33 -9.71 -18.87
C ALA A 67 16.57 -8.83 -19.15
N VAL A 68 17.74 -9.43 -18.97
CA VAL A 68 19.04 -8.89 -19.31
C VAL A 68 19.58 -9.71 -20.47
N PHE A 69 19.57 -9.10 -21.66
CA PHE A 69 20.05 -9.74 -22.87
C PHE A 69 21.57 -9.63 -22.95
N ASN A 70 22.24 -10.78 -23.05
CA ASN A 70 23.64 -10.88 -23.41
C ASN A 70 23.73 -11.62 -24.76
N THR A 71 24.80 -11.43 -25.52
CA THR A 71 24.99 -11.99 -26.88
C THR A 71 24.87 -13.51 -26.96
N LYS A 72 24.96 -14.22 -25.84
CA LYS A 72 24.88 -15.69 -25.77
C LYS A 72 23.68 -16.24 -25.01
N LYS A 73 23.06 -15.47 -24.11
CA LYS A 73 22.01 -15.94 -23.18
C LYS A 73 21.13 -14.78 -22.71
N THR A 74 19.87 -15.08 -22.40
CA THR A 74 18.95 -14.20 -21.67
C THR A 74 18.98 -14.57 -20.19
N LEU A 75 19.27 -13.61 -19.32
CA LEU A 75 19.24 -13.78 -17.87
C LEU A 75 18.07 -13.00 -17.28
N PHE A 76 17.47 -13.50 -16.20
CA PHE A 76 16.43 -12.77 -15.48
C PHE A 76 16.94 -12.30 -14.12
N GLN A 77 16.72 -11.03 -13.83
CA GLN A 77 17.04 -10.44 -12.53
C GLN A 77 15.76 -10.04 -11.80
N LYS A 78 15.67 -10.39 -10.51
CA LYS A 78 14.57 -9.92 -9.64
C LYS A 78 14.79 -8.45 -9.33
N LYS A 79 13.75 -7.64 -9.50
CA LYS A 79 13.75 -6.22 -9.13
C LYS A 79 12.45 -5.90 -8.39
N VAL A 80 12.52 -5.02 -7.39
CA VAL A 80 11.33 -4.45 -6.76
C VAL A 80 11.10 -3.07 -7.37
N ILE A 81 9.90 -2.84 -7.87
CA ILE A 81 9.44 -1.53 -8.36
C ILE A 81 8.28 -1.03 -7.50
N GLN A 82 8.09 0.29 -7.46
CA GLN A 82 6.94 0.90 -6.82
C GLN A 82 5.90 1.25 -7.87
N TYR A 83 4.65 0.85 -7.65
CA TYR A 83 3.55 1.22 -8.53
C TYR A 83 2.38 1.80 -7.73
N ASN A 84 1.56 2.58 -8.43
CA ASN A 84 0.36 3.20 -7.90
C ASN A 84 -0.79 2.20 -8.03
N ALA A 85 -1.13 1.52 -6.94
CA ALA A 85 -2.07 0.40 -6.95
C ALA A 85 -3.53 0.85 -6.93
N SER A 86 -3.84 1.96 -6.26
CA SER A 86 -5.22 2.48 -6.18
C SER A 86 -5.26 3.90 -5.60
N CYS A 87 -6.45 4.48 -5.64
CA CYS A 87 -6.81 5.72 -4.96
C CYS A 87 -7.91 5.46 -3.95
N VAL A 88 -7.72 5.92 -2.71
CA VAL A 88 -8.66 5.66 -1.62
C VAL A 88 -8.99 6.94 -0.87
N CYS A 89 -10.21 7.01 -0.33
CA CYS A 89 -10.61 8.05 0.62
C CYS A 89 -10.28 7.58 2.02
N ALA A 90 -9.31 8.20 2.68
CA ALA A 90 -8.81 7.75 3.98
C ALA A 90 -8.58 8.94 4.93
N VAL A 91 -8.67 8.68 6.23
CA VAL A 91 -8.23 9.63 7.26
C VAL A 91 -6.72 9.48 7.50
N PRO A 92 -6.03 10.56 7.90
CA PRO A 92 -4.64 10.46 8.35
C PRO A 92 -4.50 9.44 9.48
N VAL A 93 -3.39 8.70 9.49
CA VAL A 93 -3.09 7.78 10.59
C VAL A 93 -3.00 8.58 11.88
N SER A 94 -3.85 8.27 12.86
CA SER A 94 -3.73 8.81 14.21
C SER A 94 -2.42 8.29 14.81
N ARG A 95 -1.44 9.17 15.06
CA ARG A 95 -0.21 8.83 15.82
C ARG A 95 -0.47 8.62 17.33
N LYS A 96 -1.69 8.29 17.71
CA LYS A 96 -2.06 7.88 19.06
C LYS A 96 -2.53 6.42 18.99
N PRO A 97 -2.03 5.53 19.85
CA PRO A 97 -2.60 4.20 19.96
C PRO A 97 -4.10 4.35 20.22
N PHE A 98 -4.91 3.53 19.55
CA PHE A 98 -6.33 3.39 19.78
C PHE A 98 -6.57 3.13 21.29
N LEU A 99 -6.79 4.19 22.06
CA LEU A 99 -7.35 4.10 23.39
C LEU A 99 -8.65 4.90 23.40
N LEU A 100 -9.73 4.10 23.40
CA LEU A 100 -11.04 4.37 23.99
C LEU A 100 -11.76 5.66 23.58
N HIS A 101 -12.64 5.54 22.60
CA HIS A 101 -13.93 6.24 22.63
C HIS A 101 -15.05 5.29 22.22
N ARG A 102 -15.22 4.21 22.98
CA ARG A 102 -16.50 3.50 23.08
C ARG A 102 -16.45 2.63 24.32
N LEU A 103 -17.07 3.15 25.37
CA LEU A 103 -17.62 2.54 26.58
C LEU A 103 -17.33 3.49 27.74
N GLY A 104 -18.39 3.93 28.41
CA GLY A 104 -18.30 4.85 29.54
C GLY A 104 -17.32 4.33 30.58
N ALA A 105 -16.33 5.15 30.91
CA ALA A 105 -15.41 4.89 32.00
C ALA A 105 -15.81 5.80 33.15
N GLU A 106 -16.57 5.23 34.08
CA GLU A 106 -16.61 5.69 35.46
C GLU A 106 -15.17 5.77 36.01
N SER A 107 -14.97 6.79 36.83
CA SER A 107 -13.74 7.07 37.57
C SER A 107 -13.24 5.85 38.34
N LEU A 108 -12.01 5.42 38.07
CA LEU A 108 -11.23 4.58 38.96
C LEU A 108 -9.80 5.10 39.03
N ASP A 109 -9.52 5.78 40.15
CA ASP A 109 -8.20 6.14 40.64
C ASP A 109 -7.23 4.97 40.54
N LYS A 110 -6.04 5.19 39.97
CA LYS A 110 -4.88 4.33 40.20
C LYS A 110 -3.59 5.11 40.34
N ASN A 111 -3.20 5.21 41.60
CA ASN A 111 -1.82 5.27 42.06
C ASN A 111 -1.06 3.99 41.63
N SER A 112 0.27 4.12 41.58
CA SER A 112 1.29 3.05 41.65
C SER A 112 1.78 2.41 40.34
N ASP A 113 3.01 2.80 40.00
CA ASP A 113 4.16 1.98 39.54
C ASP A 113 3.91 0.61 38.88
N GLN A 114 4.26 0.48 37.59
CA GLN A 114 4.95 -0.75 37.12
C GLN A 114 5.64 -0.62 35.74
N LYS A 115 6.98 -0.55 35.82
CA LYS A 115 8.04 -1.22 35.03
C LYS A 115 7.77 -1.59 33.54
N VAL A 116 8.51 -0.93 32.64
CA VAL A 116 8.65 -1.26 31.21
C VAL A 116 9.54 -2.50 31.01
N PRO A 117 9.15 -3.51 30.20
CA PRO A 117 10.09 -4.50 29.68
C PRO A 117 10.70 -4.07 28.34
N GLN A 118 12.03 -4.14 28.24
CA GLN A 118 12.81 -4.01 27.00
C GLN A 118 12.49 -5.17 26.05
N LEU A 119 12.43 -4.89 24.74
CA LEU A 119 12.23 -5.89 23.69
C LEU A 119 13.57 -6.14 22.97
N ASP A 120 14.10 -7.35 23.13
CA ASP A 120 15.34 -7.82 22.51
C ASP A 120 15.20 -8.05 20.99
N GLU A 121 16.26 -7.72 20.26
CA GLU A 121 16.41 -7.94 18.82
C GLU A 121 16.53 -9.44 18.48
N GLY A 122 15.49 -10.02 17.89
CA GLY A 122 15.47 -11.42 17.45
C GLY A 122 15.73 -11.58 15.94
N VAL A 123 16.90 -12.08 15.59
CA VAL A 123 17.30 -12.54 14.25
C VAL A 123 16.49 -13.79 13.85
N ILE A 124 15.68 -13.71 12.79
CA ILE A 124 14.97 -14.88 12.24
C ILE A 124 15.89 -15.61 11.24
N LYS A 125 16.39 -16.78 11.63
CA LYS A 125 17.04 -17.75 10.73
C LYS A 125 15.97 -18.58 10.03
N ILE A 126 15.96 -18.58 8.70
CA ILE A 126 15.10 -19.47 7.90
C ILE A 126 15.94 -20.68 7.48
N HIS A 127 15.56 -21.87 7.96
CA HIS A 127 16.11 -23.14 7.51
C HIS A 127 15.64 -23.44 6.08
N ALA A 128 16.57 -23.58 5.14
CA ALA A 128 16.30 -24.18 3.84
C ALA A 128 16.33 -25.70 4.00
N ASN A 129 15.22 -26.37 3.70
CA ASN A 129 15.20 -27.83 3.57
C ASN A 129 15.76 -28.18 2.18
N GLU A 130 16.95 -28.77 2.16
CA GLU A 130 17.42 -29.59 1.06
C GLU A 130 16.65 -30.91 1.08
N SER A 131 16.13 -31.31 -0.07
CA SER A 131 15.76 -32.69 -0.34
C SER A 131 16.18 -32.98 -1.77
N VAL A 132 17.44 -33.41 -1.88
CA VAL A 132 17.97 -34.19 -2.99
C VAL A 132 17.48 -35.62 -2.75
N GLU A 133 16.69 -36.16 -3.68
CA GLU A 133 16.69 -37.61 -3.91
C GLU A 133 16.81 -37.89 -5.40
N GLN A 134 17.88 -38.63 -5.69
CA GLN A 134 18.22 -39.25 -6.95
C GLN A 134 17.25 -40.42 -7.20
N PHE A 135 16.75 -40.56 -8.42
CA PHE A 135 16.68 -41.82 -9.17
C PHE A 135 16.62 -41.51 -10.66
#